data_AF-A0A3D0P8J5-F1
#
_entry.id   AF-A0A3D0P8J5-F1
#
_cell.length_a   1.000
_cell.length_b   1.000
_cell.length_c   1.000
_cell.angle_alpha   90.00
_cell.angle_beta   90.00
_cell.angle_gamma   90.00
#
_symmetry.space_group_name_H-M   'P 1'
#
loop_
_entity.id
_entity.type
_entity.pdbx_description
1 polymer ?
#
loop_
_entity_poly.entity_id
_entity_poly.type
_entity_poly.pdbx_seq_one_letter_code
_entity_poly.pdbx_strand_id
1 'polypeptide(L)'
;AIEVNLRKGGTTHPMQALRYLSNGRLCQDSGRFLSPTGSELHYKATDNFTNPRLRGLLPMDLIDLVAGAGLHYDALGESGSVFHLLGCLSEHGKLGMTCIGRSAQEAEQVYARTKARLLGDH
;
A
#
# COMPACT_ATOMS: atom_id res chain seq x y z
N ALA A 1 -6.36 -22.93 15.25
CA ALA A 1 -6.03 -21.52 14.94
C ALA A 1 -5.59 -20.85 16.23
N ILE A 2 -4.42 -20.22 16.27
CA ILE A 2 -3.88 -19.56 17.47
C ILE A 2 -3.94 -18.07 17.19
N GLU A 3 -4.86 -17.39 17.88
CA GLU A 3 -5.17 -15.95 17.87
C GLU A 3 -6.23 -15.45 16.85
N VAL A 4 -7.30 -14.84 17.39
CA VAL A 4 -8.33 -14.08 16.68
C VAL A 4 -8.27 -12.65 17.21
N ASN A 5 -7.97 -11.70 16.33
CA ASN A 5 -7.92 -10.27 16.66
C ASN A 5 -9.28 -9.62 16.39
N LEU A 6 -10.13 -9.50 17.43
CA LEU A 6 -11.43 -8.80 17.36
C LEU A 6 -11.26 -7.31 17.73
N ARG A 7 -10.67 -6.56 16.81
CA ARG A 7 -10.84 -5.10 16.62
C ARG A 7 -10.77 -4.83 15.11
N LYS A 8 -11.00 -3.60 14.63
CA LYS A 8 -10.49 -3.18 13.31
C LYS A 8 -8.96 -3.29 13.35
N GLY A 9 -8.42 -4.48 13.11
CA GLY A 9 -6.99 -4.78 13.20
C GLY A 9 -6.24 -4.22 12.00
N GLY A 10 -4.91 -4.14 12.09
CA GLY A 10 -4.03 -3.67 11.01
C GLY A 10 -4.12 -4.45 9.68
N THR A 11 -4.88 -5.56 9.63
CA THR A 11 -5.20 -6.32 8.41
C THR A 11 -6.56 -5.95 7.79
N THR A 12 -7.47 -5.36 8.57
CA THR A 12 -8.76 -4.87 8.06
C THR A 12 -8.56 -3.66 7.15
N HIS A 13 -7.68 -2.74 7.55
CA HIS A 13 -7.43 -1.50 6.80
C HIS A 13 -6.80 -1.75 5.42
N PRO A 14 -5.75 -2.59 5.24
CA PRO A 14 -5.19 -2.88 3.93
C PRO A 14 -6.13 -3.65 3.00
N MET A 15 -6.87 -4.64 3.52
CA MET A 15 -7.82 -5.39 2.70
C MET A 15 -9.01 -4.50 2.27
N GLN A 16 -9.49 -3.62 3.15
CA GLN A 16 -10.49 -2.62 2.80
C GLN A 16 -9.94 -1.62 1.79
N ALA A 17 -8.72 -1.11 1.97
CA ALA A 17 -8.06 -0.24 1.01
C ALA A 17 -7.98 -0.93 -0.37
N LEU A 18 -7.47 -2.15 -0.43
CA LEU A 18 -7.43 -2.93 -1.67
C LEU A 18 -8.82 -3.05 -2.31
N ARG A 19 -9.86 -3.41 -1.53
CA ARG A 19 -11.25 -3.46 -2.03
C ARG A 19 -11.77 -2.14 -2.57
N TYR A 20 -11.59 -1.05 -1.84
CA TYR A 20 -12.13 0.25 -2.26
C TYR A 20 -11.36 0.84 -3.44
N LEU A 21 -10.05 0.64 -3.50
CA LEU A 21 -9.19 1.18 -4.54
C LEU A 21 -9.33 0.40 -5.85
N SER A 22 -9.32 -0.94 -5.78
CA SER A 22 -9.43 -1.79 -6.97
C SER A 22 -10.86 -2.07 -7.38
N ASN A 23 -11.85 -1.73 -6.53
CA ASN A 23 -13.23 -2.18 -6.64
C ASN A 23 -13.37 -3.73 -6.74
N GLY A 24 -12.35 -4.46 -6.28
CA GLY A 24 -12.28 -5.92 -6.34
C GLY A 24 -12.98 -6.64 -5.20
N ARG A 25 -12.97 -7.97 -5.26
CA ARG A 25 -13.64 -8.85 -4.29
C ARG A 25 -12.87 -10.15 -4.08
N LEU A 26 -13.01 -10.72 -2.87
CA LEU A 26 -12.53 -12.07 -2.59
C LEU A 26 -13.46 -13.09 -3.27
N CYS A 27 -12.90 -13.93 -4.13
CA CYS A 27 -13.60 -15.07 -4.70
C CYS A 27 -13.77 -16.15 -3.63
N GLN A 28 -15.02 -16.54 -3.35
CA GLN A 28 -15.37 -17.51 -2.31
C GLN A 28 -14.80 -18.90 -2.64
N ASP A 29 -14.80 -19.29 -3.91
CA ASP A 29 -14.42 -20.63 -4.34
C ASP A 29 -12.89 -20.83 -4.36
N SER A 30 -12.15 -19.80 -4.78
CA SER A 30 -10.69 -19.89 -4.94
C SER A 30 -9.90 -19.25 -3.79
N GLY A 31 -10.54 -18.47 -2.92
CA GLY A 31 -9.87 -17.70 -1.86
C GLY A 31 -8.98 -16.57 -2.36
N ARG A 32 -9.01 -16.28 -3.68
CA ARG A 32 -8.18 -15.24 -4.31
C ARG A 32 -8.90 -13.91 -4.35
N PHE A 33 -8.14 -12.82 -4.24
CA PHE A 33 -8.68 -11.48 -4.41
C PHE A 33 -8.65 -11.11 -5.88
N LEU A 34 -9.81 -10.81 -6.46
CA LEU A 34 -9.95 -10.52 -7.89
C LEU A 34 -10.40 -9.08 -8.10
N SER A 35 -9.81 -8.42 -9.10
CA SER A 35 -10.28 -7.13 -9.60
C SER A 35 -11.63 -7.26 -10.34
N PRO A 36 -12.28 -6.15 -10.70
CA PRO A 36 -13.50 -6.16 -11.51
C PRO A 36 -13.33 -6.84 -12.88
N THR A 37 -12.12 -6.81 -13.43
CA THR A 37 -11.78 -7.43 -14.71
C THR A 37 -11.44 -8.92 -14.57
N GLY A 38 -11.35 -9.43 -13.34
CA GLY A 38 -11.06 -10.83 -13.03
C GLY A 38 -9.57 -11.13 -12.81
N SER A 39 -8.69 -10.14 -12.88
CA SER A 39 -7.27 -10.29 -12.54
C SER A 39 -7.10 -10.59 -11.06
N GLU A 40 -6.19 -11.50 -10.72
CA GLU A 40 -5.79 -11.69 -9.33
C GLU A 40 -4.91 -10.54 -8.85
N LEU A 41 -5.22 -9.99 -7.68
CA LEU A 41 -4.43 -8.93 -7.05
C LEU A 41 -3.81 -9.44 -5.76
N HIS A 42 -2.54 -9.08 -5.58
CA HIS A 42 -1.77 -9.32 -4.39
C HIS A 42 -1.37 -7.99 -3.77
N TYR A 43 -1.12 -7.98 -2.46
CA TYR A 43 -0.64 -6.79 -1.79
C TYR A 43 0.41 -7.09 -0.73
N LYS A 44 1.30 -6.11 -0.53
CA LYS A 44 2.20 -5.99 0.61
C LYS A 44 1.78 -4.77 1.42
N ALA A 45 1.50 -4.95 2.70
CA ALA A 45 1.11 -3.85 3.57
C ALA A 45 2.07 -3.73 4.77
N THR A 46 2.28 -2.50 5.21
CA THR A 46 2.95 -2.16 6.47
C THR A 46 2.32 -0.89 7.05
N ASP A 47 2.19 -0.85 8.36
CA ASP A 47 1.83 0.34 9.15
C ASP A 47 3.02 0.89 9.93
N ASN A 48 4.22 0.30 9.73
CA ASN A 48 5.39 0.56 10.55
C ASN A 48 6.63 0.91 9.73
N PHE A 49 6.47 1.46 8.51
CA PHE A 49 7.60 2.04 7.81
C PHE A 49 8.02 3.34 8.51
N THR A 50 9.06 3.22 9.33
CA THR A 50 9.58 4.33 10.13
C THR A 50 11.03 4.60 9.75
N ASN A 51 11.35 5.85 9.41
CA ASN A 51 12.72 6.25 9.13
C ASN A 51 12.91 7.76 9.43
N PRO A 52 14.01 8.17 10.10
CA PRO A 52 14.28 9.59 10.37
C PRO A 52 14.30 10.48 9.11
N ARG A 53 14.68 9.94 7.95
CA ARG A 53 14.69 10.67 6.67
C ARG A 53 13.30 11.10 6.19
N LEU A 54 12.25 10.52 6.75
CA LEU A 54 10.86 10.89 6.42
C LEU A 54 10.34 12.04 7.30
N ARG A 55 11.07 12.43 8.35
CA ARG A 55 10.65 13.57 9.18
C ARG A 55 10.77 14.86 8.38
N GLY A 56 9.79 15.73 8.55
CA GLY A 56 9.64 16.96 7.77
C GLY A 56 9.03 16.77 6.38
N LEU A 57 8.90 15.53 5.87
CA LEU A 57 8.22 15.29 4.59
C LEU A 57 6.72 15.55 4.76
N LEU A 58 6.18 16.46 3.94
CA LEU A 58 4.75 16.76 3.98
C LEU A 58 3.96 15.70 3.19
N PRO A 59 2.71 15.40 3.59
CA PRO A 59 1.86 14.46 2.85
C PRO A 59 1.65 14.82 1.38
N MET A 60 1.59 16.12 1.04
CA MET A 60 1.47 16.56 -0.36
C MET A 60 2.73 16.24 -1.15
N ASP A 61 3.92 16.54 -0.61
CA ASP A 61 5.20 16.21 -1.24
C ASP A 61 5.36 14.70 -1.45
N LEU A 62 4.92 13.89 -0.47
CA LEU A 62 4.85 12.43 -0.60
C LEU A 62 4.02 12.02 -1.81
N ILE A 63 2.82 12.58 -1.97
CA ILE A 63 1.92 12.26 -3.08
C ILE A 63 2.58 12.63 -4.41
N ASP A 64 3.15 13.83 -4.51
CA ASP A 64 3.79 14.31 -5.74
C ASP A 64 5.02 13.48 -6.14
N LEU A 65 5.86 13.14 -5.17
CA LEU A 65 7.06 12.32 -5.33
C LEU A 65 6.72 10.91 -5.85
N VAL A 66 5.66 10.31 -5.32
CA VAL A 66 5.19 8.97 -5.71
C VAL A 66 4.45 9.02 -7.04
N ALA A 67 3.66 10.07 -7.27
CA ALA A 67 2.97 10.31 -8.53
C ALA A 67 3.96 10.48 -9.69
N GLY A 68 4.95 11.37 -9.52
CA GLY A 68 6.00 11.63 -10.51
C GLY A 68 6.90 10.42 -10.79
N ALA A 69 7.00 9.47 -9.85
CA ALA A 69 7.71 8.20 -10.05
C ALA A 69 6.85 7.08 -10.66
N GLY A 70 5.56 7.33 -10.94
CA GLY A 70 4.63 6.30 -11.42
C GLY A 70 4.41 5.17 -10.41
N LEU A 71 4.50 5.48 -9.12
CA LEU A 71 4.40 4.51 -8.02
C LEU A 71 3.08 4.64 -7.24
N HIS A 72 2.24 5.61 -7.57
CA HIS A 72 0.89 5.70 -7.04
C HIS A 72 0.04 4.58 -7.62
N TYR A 73 -0.98 4.14 -6.89
CA TYR A 73 -1.89 3.12 -7.40
C TYR A 73 -2.62 3.61 -8.65
N ASP A 74 -2.47 2.85 -9.73
CA ASP A 74 -3.23 3.00 -10.97
C ASP A 74 -4.22 1.84 -11.10
N ALA A 75 -5.50 2.18 -11.25
CA ALA A 75 -6.57 1.20 -11.38
C ALA A 75 -6.56 0.49 -12.75
N LEU A 76 -6.01 1.12 -13.80
CA LEU A 76 -5.89 0.50 -15.12
C LEU A 76 -4.73 -0.50 -15.16
N GLY A 77 -3.57 -0.11 -14.62
CA GLY A 77 -2.41 -0.99 -14.45
C GLY A 77 -2.55 -2.02 -13.32
N GLU A 78 -3.55 -1.85 -12.45
CA GLU A 78 -3.84 -2.69 -11.28
C GLU A 78 -2.63 -2.83 -10.33
N SER A 79 -1.82 -1.78 -10.23
CA SER A 79 -0.51 -1.82 -9.58
C SER A 79 -0.15 -0.45 -8.99
N GLY A 80 0.63 -0.45 -7.91
CA GLY A 80 1.14 0.78 -7.26
C GLY A 80 0.84 0.85 -5.76
N SER A 81 1.17 1.98 -5.16
CA SER A 81 1.15 2.18 -3.70
C SER A 81 0.06 3.15 -3.25
N VAL A 82 -0.50 2.87 -2.07
CA VAL A 82 -1.42 3.75 -1.35
C VAL A 82 -0.96 3.92 0.09
N PHE A 83 -1.06 5.15 0.59
CA PHE A 83 -0.53 5.53 1.89
C PHE A 83 -1.61 5.73 2.95
N HIS A 84 -1.23 5.51 4.20
CA HIS A 84 -2.04 5.76 5.39
C HIS A 84 -1.14 6.22 6.54
N LEU A 85 -1.75 6.68 7.65
CA LEU A 85 -1.03 7.31 8.78
C LEU A 85 -0.28 8.60 8.39
N LEU A 86 -0.78 9.36 7.41
CA LEU A 86 -0.14 10.59 6.93
C LEU A 86 0.07 11.64 8.04
N GLY A 87 -0.78 11.66 9.07
CA GLY A 87 -0.60 12.54 10.23
C GLY A 87 0.65 12.25 11.07
N CYS A 88 1.22 11.04 10.98
CA CYS A 88 2.45 10.65 11.68
C CYS A 88 3.72 10.87 10.84
N LEU A 89 3.58 11.24 9.57
CA LEU A 89 4.69 11.28 8.61
C LEU A 89 5.72 12.36 9.00
N SER A 90 5.31 13.63 8.97
CA SER A 90 6.23 14.74 9.14
C SER A 90 6.87 14.76 10.54
N GLU A 91 6.09 14.55 11.60
CA GLU A 91 6.59 14.62 12.97
C GLU A 91 7.41 13.39 13.38
N HIS A 92 6.91 12.19 13.08
CA HIS A 92 7.49 10.96 13.61
C HIS A 92 8.32 10.19 12.58
N GLY A 93 8.24 10.56 11.29
CA GLY A 93 8.87 9.83 10.21
C GLY A 93 8.24 8.45 10.01
N LYS A 94 6.95 8.32 10.30
CA LYS A 94 6.21 7.06 10.26
C LYS A 94 5.11 7.11 9.21
N LEU A 95 5.10 6.10 8.34
CA LEU A 95 4.19 5.98 7.21
C LEU A 95 3.63 4.55 7.13
N GLY A 96 2.33 4.45 6.87
CA GLY A 96 1.72 3.21 6.44
C GLY A 96 1.62 3.17 4.92
N MET A 97 1.82 1.99 4.31
CA MET A 97 1.62 1.78 2.88
C MET A 97 0.99 0.41 2.58
N THR A 98 0.17 0.38 1.53
CA THR A 98 -0.35 -0.83 0.89
C THR A 98 0.09 -0.79 -0.57
N CYS A 99 0.95 -1.72 -0.97
CA CYS A 99 1.51 -1.85 -2.31
C CYS A 99 0.84 -3.02 -3.01
N ILE A 100 0.23 -2.75 -4.16
CA ILE A 100 -0.63 -3.67 -4.90
C ILE A 100 0.08 -4.05 -6.20
N GLY A 101 -0.10 -5.30 -6.64
CA GLY A 101 0.33 -5.78 -7.96
C GLY A 101 -0.44 -7.03 -8.37
N ARG A 102 -0.26 -7.48 -9.61
CA ARG A 102 -0.94 -8.67 -10.19
C ARG A 102 -0.25 -9.99 -9.82
N SER A 103 0.82 -9.91 -9.05
CA SER A 103 1.49 -11.06 -8.43
C SER A 103 2.09 -10.63 -7.09
N ALA A 104 2.36 -11.59 -6.20
CA ALA A 104 3.05 -11.33 -4.95
C ALA A 104 4.43 -10.69 -5.17
N GLN A 105 5.14 -11.11 -6.23
CA GLN A 105 6.44 -10.55 -6.59
C GLN A 105 6.32 -9.09 -7.02
N GLU A 106 5.32 -8.75 -7.83
CA GLU A 106 5.07 -7.37 -8.26
C GLU A 106 4.73 -6.47 -7.07
N ALA A 107 3.87 -6.92 -6.16
CA ALA A 107 3.55 -6.17 -4.94
C ALA A 107 4.79 -5.88 -4.07
N GLU A 108 5.71 -6.84 -3.95
CA GLU A 108 6.98 -6.65 -3.25
C GLU A 108 7.92 -5.68 -4.00
N GLN A 109 7.95 -5.74 -5.34
CA GLN A 109 8.72 -4.78 -6.16
C GLN A 109 8.19 -3.35 -6.02
N VAL A 110 6.88 -3.16 -6.03
CA VAL A 110 6.24 -1.86 -5.78
C VAL A 110 6.62 -1.36 -4.39
N TYR A 111 6.57 -2.22 -3.37
CA TYR A 111 6.99 -1.89 -2.01
C TYR A 111 8.45 -1.44 -1.95
N ALA A 112 9.37 -2.22 -2.53
CA ALA A 112 10.79 -1.92 -2.55
C ALA A 112 11.10 -0.61 -3.28
N ARG A 113 10.50 -0.38 -4.46
CA ARG A 113 10.67 0.84 -5.26
C ARG A 113 10.11 2.07 -4.55
N THR A 114 8.93 1.94 -3.93
CA THR A 114 8.32 3.03 -3.14
C THR A 114 9.22 3.41 -1.98
N LYS A 115 9.69 2.42 -1.20
CA LYS A 115 10.62 2.66 -0.11
C LYS A 115 11.92 3.31 -0.57
N ALA A 116 12.53 2.79 -1.65
CA ALA A 116 13.77 3.33 -2.20
C ALA A 116 13.59 4.78 -2.67
N ARG A 117 12.48 5.07 -3.37
CA ARG A 117 12.16 6.42 -3.82
C ARG A 117 11.99 7.38 -2.64
N LEU A 118 11.28 6.99 -1.58
CA LEU A 118 11.09 7.83 -0.39
C LEU A 118 12.37 8.08 0.39
N LEU A 119 13.30 7.13 0.39
CA LEU A 119 14.59 7.24 1.07
C LEU A 119 15.71 7.78 0.17
N GLY A 120 15.42 8.10 -1.09
CA GLY A 120 16.36 8.78 -1.97
C GLY A 120 16.63 10.21 -1.52
N ASP A 121 17.65 10.84 -2.11
CA ASP A 121 17.84 12.28 -1.96
C ASP A 121 16.81 12.99 -2.85
N HIS A 122 16.11 13.99 -2.29
CA HIS A 122 15.09 14.81 -2.96
C HIS A 122 15.55 16.25 -3.05
#